data_AF-I0AH08-F1
#
_entry.id   AF-I0AH08-F1
#
_cell.length_a   1.000
_cell.length_b   1.000
_cell.length_c   1.000
_cell.angle_alpha   90.00
_cell.angle_beta   90.00
_cell.angle_gamma   90.00
#
_symmetry.space_group_name_H-M   'P 1'
#
loop_
_entity.id
_entity.type
_entity.pdbx_description
1 polymer ?
#
loop_
_entity_poly.entity_id
_entity_poly.type
_entity_poly.pdbx_seq_one_letter_code
_entity_poly.pdbx_strand_id
1 'polypeptide(L)'
;MGQQQLLLIVLGVIIVGIAVVAGILIFKQQSIENKRDIVTNEAHNIATLAIQYYKKAKLFGGGQYNYAGWDVPNDLKTTHNGSYTATVTPPDKVEIIGIGNELVSGSDSIKVKVTVIGTQIQTEILN
;
A
#
# COMPACT_ATOMS: atom_id res chain seq x y z
N MET A 1 37.21 38.32 22.01
CA MET A 1 35.96 37.67 22.49
C MET A 1 34.83 37.74 21.46
N GLY A 2 34.57 38.89 20.81
CA GLY A 2 33.52 38.99 19.77
C GLY A 2 33.67 38.07 18.55
N GLN A 3 34.90 37.84 18.07
CA GLN A 3 35.15 36.96 16.91
C GLN A 3 34.85 35.47 17.19
N GLN A 4 35.14 34.98 18.40
CA GLN A 4 34.82 33.60 18.80
C GLN A 4 33.32 33.39 19.02
N GLN A 5 32.64 34.38 19.61
CA GLN A 5 31.19 34.33 19.78
C GLN A 5 30.45 34.37 18.43
N LEU A 6 30.92 35.19 17.48
CA LEU A 6 30.35 35.23 16.13
C LEU A 6 30.48 33.87 15.43
N LEU A 7 31.63 33.21 15.57
CA LEU A 7 31.89 31.90 14.96
C LEU A 7 30.97 30.81 15.54
N LEU A 8 30.74 30.82 16.86
CA LEU A 8 29.85 29.85 17.52
C LEU A 8 28.39 30.02 17.10
N ILE A 9 27.94 31.25 16.88
CA ILE A 9 26.58 31.51 16.38
C ILE A 9 26.43 30.98 14.94
N VAL A 10 27.40 31.26 14.07
CA VAL A 10 27.38 30.77 12.68
C VAL A 10 27.34 29.25 12.64
N LEU A 11 28.14 28.58 13.46
CA LEU A 11 28.13 27.12 13.56
C LEU A 11 26.77 26.58 14.01
N GLY A 12 26.14 27.22 15.01
CA GLY A 12 24.81 26.84 15.49
C GLY A 12 23.72 26.95 14.42
N VAL A 13 23.72 28.03 13.64
CA VAL A 13 22.73 28.23 12.56
C VAL A 13 22.90 27.21 11.44
N ILE A 14 24.14 26.84 11.09
CA ILE A 14 24.41 25.80 10.09
C ILE A 14 23.82 24.46 10.53
N ILE A 15 24.02 24.08 11.80
CA ILE A 15 23.50 22.81 12.34
C ILE A 15 21.96 22.80 12.32
N VAL A 16 21.32 23.88 12.75
CA VAL A 16 19.84 24.00 12.73
C VAL A 16 19.32 23.94 11.30
N GLY A 17 19.97 24.60 10.34
CA GLY A 17 19.58 24.59 8.93
C GLY A 17 19.54 23.17 8.34
N ILE A 18 20.56 22.35 8.62
CA ILE A 18 20.62 20.95 8.15
C ILE A 18 19.54 20.11 8.84
N ALA A 19 19.34 20.30 10.14
CA ALA A 19 18.33 19.55 10.90
C ALA A 19 16.90 19.76 10.37
N VAL A 20 16.55 21.00 9.97
CA VAL A 20 15.23 21.31 9.40
C VAL A 20 15.02 20.60 8.07
N VAL A 21 16.01 20.66 7.16
CA VAL A 21 15.90 20.00 5.84
C VAL A 21 15.82 18.48 6.01
N ALA A 22 16.65 17.90 6.87
CA ALA A 22 16.60 16.47 7.16
C ALA A 22 15.25 16.04 7.77
N GLY A 23 14.70 16.84 8.69
CA GLY A 23 13.37 16.59 9.27
C GLY A 23 12.25 16.58 8.24
N ILE A 24 12.26 17.52 7.28
CA ILE A 24 11.28 17.58 6.20
C ILE A 24 11.38 16.34 5.30
N LEU A 25 12.59 15.90 4.97
CA LEU A 25 12.80 14.72 4.13
C LEU A 25 12.27 13.45 4.78
N ILE A 26 12.57 13.24 6.07
CA ILE A 26 12.06 12.09 6.84
C ILE A 26 10.54 12.14 6.93
N PHE A 27 9.95 13.32 7.18
CA PHE A 27 8.50 13.47 7.24
C PHE A 27 7.82 13.10 5.91
N LYS A 28 8.41 13.50 4.77
CA LYS A 28 7.92 13.12 3.45
C LYS A 28 8.05 11.62 3.19
N GLN A 29 9.18 11.02 3.54
CA GLN A 29 9.40 9.56 3.41
C GLN A 29 8.41 8.76 4.26
N GLN A 30 8.22 9.14 5.52
CA GLN A 30 7.26 8.49 6.42
C GLN A 30 5.83 8.56 5.88
N SER A 31 5.44 9.68 5.27
CA SER A 31 4.11 9.84 4.67
C SER A 31 3.91 8.86 3.51
N ILE A 32 4.93 8.68 2.66
CA ILE A 32 4.91 7.72 1.55
C ILE A 32 4.84 6.28 2.07
N GLU A 33 5.65 5.94 3.07
CA GLU A 33 5.67 4.59 3.68
C GLU A 33 4.33 4.26 4.35
N ASN A 34 3.78 5.18 5.15
CA ASN A 34 2.47 5.00 5.77
C ASN A 34 1.37 4.71 4.74
N LYS A 35 1.39 5.39 3.58
CA LYS A 35 0.44 5.15 2.50
C LYS A 35 0.64 3.80 1.84
N ARG A 36 1.89 3.39 1.63
CA ARG A 36 2.24 2.05 1.13
C ARG A 36 1.70 0.96 2.05
N ASP A 37 1.81 1.15 3.37
CA ASP A 37 1.30 0.22 4.36
C ASP A 37 -0.23 0.17 4.36
N ILE A 38 -0.90 1.32 4.24
CA ILE A 38 -2.36 1.39 4.13
C ILE A 38 -2.86 0.62 2.90
N VAL A 39 -2.28 0.87 1.72
CA VAL A 39 -2.69 0.19 0.46
C VAL A 39 -2.42 -1.31 0.55
N THR A 40 -1.30 -1.70 1.17
CA THR A 40 -0.97 -3.12 1.38
C THR A 40 -1.96 -3.79 2.33
N ASN A 41 -2.33 -3.14 3.43
CA ASN A 41 -3.31 -3.67 4.38
C ASN A 41 -4.71 -3.78 3.76
N GLU A 42 -5.16 -2.81 2.97
CA GLU A 42 -6.42 -2.87 2.25
C GLU A 42 -6.43 -4.01 1.21
N ALA A 43 -5.36 -4.16 0.42
CA ALA A 43 -5.21 -5.27 -0.52
C ALA A 43 -5.21 -6.64 0.19
N HIS A 44 -4.58 -6.73 1.36
CA HIS A 44 -4.59 -7.94 2.19
C HIS A 44 -5.98 -8.26 2.76
N ASN A 45 -6.74 -7.25 3.18
CA ASN A 45 -8.13 -7.43 3.60
C ASN A 45 -9.00 -7.97 2.45
N ILE A 46 -8.83 -7.44 1.25
CA ILE A 46 -9.52 -7.94 0.04
C ILE A 46 -9.12 -9.38 -0.27
N ALA A 47 -7.83 -9.72 -0.14
CA ALA A 47 -7.34 -11.09 -0.31
C ALA A 47 -7.96 -12.06 0.71
N THR A 48 -8.16 -11.62 1.96
CA THR A 48 -8.85 -12.42 2.99
C THR A 48 -10.31 -12.68 2.61
N LEU A 49 -11.01 -11.69 2.05
CA LEU A 49 -12.38 -11.86 1.54
C LEU A 49 -12.43 -12.85 0.37
N ALA A 50 -11.42 -12.83 -0.51
CA ALA A 50 -11.28 -13.83 -1.57
C ALA A 50 -11.19 -15.25 -0.99
N ILE A 51 -10.29 -15.48 -0.03
CA ILE A 51 -10.14 -16.79 0.62
C ILE A 51 -11.43 -17.22 1.33
N GLN A 52 -12.14 -16.28 1.95
CA GLN A 52 -13.43 -16.56 2.57
C GLN A 52 -14.45 -17.05 1.54
N TYR A 53 -14.53 -16.41 0.37
CA TYR A 53 -15.38 -16.87 -0.74
C TYR A 53 -14.98 -18.27 -1.21
N TYR A 54 -13.68 -18.50 -1.43
CA TYR A 54 -13.14 -19.78 -1.87
C TYR A 54 -13.53 -20.93 -0.93
N LYS A 55 -13.42 -20.73 0.40
CA LYS A 55 -13.75 -21.76 1.39
C LYS A 55 -15.25 -21.94 1.61
N LYS A 56 -16.07 -20.92 1.32
CA LYS A 56 -17.51 -20.94 1.58
C LYS A 56 -18.21 -21.86 0.56
N ALA A 57 -19.15 -22.68 1.03
CA ALA A 57 -19.90 -23.59 0.15
C ALA A 57 -20.84 -22.83 -0.79
N LYS A 58 -21.07 -23.39 -1.98
CA LYS A 58 -21.89 -22.78 -3.04
C LYS A 58 -23.34 -22.49 -2.60
N LEU A 59 -23.90 -23.34 -1.73
CA LEU A 59 -25.24 -23.16 -1.16
C LEU A 59 -25.41 -21.85 -0.37
N PHE A 60 -24.30 -21.29 0.15
CA PHE A 60 -24.31 -20.03 0.88
C PHE A 60 -23.75 -18.85 0.05
N GLY A 61 -23.66 -19.01 -1.28
CA GLY A 61 -23.11 -17.99 -2.17
C GLY A 61 -21.57 -17.90 -2.13
N GLY A 62 -20.89 -19.00 -1.82
CA GLY A 62 -19.43 -19.11 -1.91
C GLY A 62 -18.95 -19.83 -3.18
N GLY A 63 -17.63 -20.01 -3.26
CA GLY A 63 -16.92 -20.58 -4.40
C GLY A 63 -16.75 -22.10 -4.37
N GLN A 64 -16.88 -22.75 -3.21
CA GLN A 64 -16.64 -24.20 -3.03
C GLN A 64 -15.30 -24.65 -3.66
N TYR A 65 -14.21 -24.06 -3.20
CA TYR A 65 -12.85 -24.24 -3.73
C TYR A 65 -12.68 -23.80 -5.20
N ASN A 66 -13.48 -22.83 -5.62
CA ASN A 66 -13.36 -22.20 -6.92
C ASN A 66 -13.56 -20.69 -6.80
N TYR A 67 -12.62 -19.90 -7.33
CA TYR A 67 -12.74 -18.44 -7.35
C TYR A 67 -13.67 -17.90 -8.45
N ALA A 68 -14.20 -18.76 -9.32
CA ALA A 68 -15.12 -18.36 -10.38
C ALA A 68 -16.27 -17.50 -9.85
N GLY A 69 -16.47 -16.33 -10.47
CA GLY A 69 -17.51 -15.37 -10.11
C GLY A 69 -17.20 -14.49 -8.89
N TRP A 70 -16.03 -14.64 -8.28
CA TRP A 70 -15.57 -13.70 -7.26
C TRP A 70 -15.15 -12.37 -7.90
N ASP A 71 -15.48 -11.27 -7.23
CA ASP A 71 -15.02 -9.93 -7.56
C ASP A 71 -14.82 -9.14 -6.27
N VAL A 72 -14.03 -8.07 -6.33
CA VAL A 72 -13.85 -7.16 -5.21
C VAL A 72 -15.20 -6.51 -4.89
N PRO A 73 -15.62 -6.41 -3.61
CA PRO A 73 -16.81 -5.67 -3.24
C PRO A 73 -16.76 -4.22 -3.75
N ASN A 74 -17.88 -3.69 -4.25
CA ASN A 74 -17.91 -2.35 -4.86
C ASN A 74 -17.38 -1.25 -3.94
N ASP A 75 -17.66 -1.34 -2.64
CA ASP A 75 -17.18 -0.38 -1.63
C ASP A 75 -15.65 -0.40 -1.45
N LEU A 76 -15.00 -1.50 -1.85
CA LEU A 76 -13.55 -1.68 -1.76
C LEU A 76 -12.85 -1.53 -3.11
N LYS A 77 -13.58 -1.39 -4.23
CA LYS A 77 -12.99 -1.14 -5.56
C LYS A 77 -12.34 0.24 -5.63
N THR A 78 -12.91 1.22 -4.94
CA THR A 78 -12.37 2.57 -4.86
C THR A 78 -12.53 3.07 -3.44
N THR A 79 -11.41 3.13 -2.72
CA THR A 79 -11.34 3.72 -1.38
C THR A 79 -10.78 5.14 -1.47
N HIS A 80 -10.78 5.85 -0.35
CA HIS A 80 -10.08 7.14 -0.26
C HIS A 80 -8.57 7.02 -0.55
N ASN A 81 -7.99 5.83 -0.32
CA ASN A 81 -6.55 5.59 -0.38
C ASN A 81 -6.10 5.05 -1.74
N GLY A 82 -6.97 4.39 -2.50
CA GLY A 82 -6.61 3.80 -3.78
C GLY A 82 -7.74 3.11 -4.52
N SER A 83 -7.40 2.52 -5.67
CA SER A 83 -8.29 1.69 -6.47
C SER A 83 -7.81 0.23 -6.44
N TYR A 84 -8.74 -0.71 -6.29
CA TYR A 84 -8.44 -2.13 -6.23
C TYR A 84 -9.19 -2.89 -7.31
N THR A 85 -8.45 -3.67 -8.08
CA THR A 85 -9.00 -4.52 -9.14
C THR A 85 -8.57 -5.96 -8.92
N ALA A 86 -9.46 -6.92 -9.19
CA ALA A 86 -9.11 -8.33 -9.14
C ALA A 86 -9.22 -8.98 -10.52
N THR A 87 -8.22 -9.78 -10.85
CA THR A 87 -8.23 -10.69 -12.00
C THR A 87 -8.31 -12.11 -11.48
N VAL A 88 -9.45 -12.76 -11.68
CA VAL A 88 -9.65 -14.15 -11.28
C VAL A 88 -9.17 -15.07 -12.40
N THR A 89 -8.33 -16.04 -12.05
CA THR A 89 -7.96 -17.17 -12.91
C THR A 89 -8.47 -18.46 -12.24
N PRO A 90 -9.67 -18.94 -12.60
CA PRO A 90 -10.23 -20.15 -12.01
C PRO A 90 -9.35 -21.38 -12.28
N PRO A 91 -9.34 -22.37 -11.36
CA PRO A 91 -10.18 -22.47 -10.16
C PRO A 91 -9.58 -21.83 -8.90
N ASP A 92 -8.27 -21.64 -8.82
CA ASP A 92 -7.56 -21.46 -7.55
C ASP A 92 -6.76 -20.16 -7.46
N LYS A 93 -6.72 -19.32 -8.50
CA LYS A 93 -5.89 -18.11 -8.50
C LYS A 93 -6.72 -16.82 -8.60
N VAL A 94 -6.33 -15.82 -7.80
CA VAL A 94 -6.85 -14.45 -7.88
C VAL A 94 -5.68 -13.48 -7.74
N GLU A 95 -5.57 -12.55 -8.68
CA GLU A 95 -4.58 -11.46 -8.64
C GLU A 95 -5.29 -10.16 -8.30
N ILE A 96 -5.03 -9.62 -7.11
CA ILE A 96 -5.55 -8.33 -6.65
C ILE A 96 -4.47 -7.28 -6.89
N ILE A 97 -4.80 -6.22 -7.61
CA ILE A 97 -3.92 -5.08 -7.86
C ILE A 97 -4.54 -3.88 -7.17
N GLY A 98 -3.86 -3.36 -6.15
CA GLY A 98 -4.14 -2.09 -5.50
C GLY A 98 -3.25 -0.99 -6.04
N ILE A 99 -3.84 0.12 -6.46
CA ILE A 99 -3.15 1.30 -6.95
C ILE A 99 -3.45 2.46 -6.01
N GLY A 100 -2.44 2.97 -5.31
CA GLY A 100 -2.56 4.15 -4.46
C GLY A 100 -2.91 5.40 -5.26
N ASN A 101 -3.75 6.26 -4.67
CA ASN A 101 -4.16 7.53 -5.29
C ASN A 101 -2.98 8.52 -5.41
N GLU A 102 -2.08 8.54 -4.44
CA GLU A 102 -0.99 9.52 -4.41
C GLU A 102 0.21 9.10 -5.27
N LEU A 103 0.65 10.04 -6.12
CA LEU A 103 1.86 9.92 -6.92
C LEU A 103 3.09 10.09 -6.01
N VAL A 104 3.94 9.07 -5.95
CA VAL A 104 5.15 9.09 -5.11
C VAL A 104 6.30 9.81 -5.80
N SER A 105 6.30 9.90 -7.14
CA SER A 105 7.17 10.79 -7.91
C SER A 105 6.64 11.02 -9.33
N GLY A 106 6.12 12.22 -9.61
CA GLY A 106 5.89 12.77 -10.96
C GLY A 106 4.85 12.09 -11.86
N SER A 107 4.76 10.76 -11.84
CA SER A 107 3.88 9.90 -12.63
C SER A 107 3.70 8.48 -12.08
N ASP A 108 4.49 8.03 -11.09
CA ASP A 108 4.33 6.69 -10.49
C ASP A 108 3.58 6.72 -9.15
N SER A 109 2.44 6.04 -9.14
CA SER A 109 1.69 5.67 -7.94
C SER A 109 2.25 4.38 -7.33
N ILE A 110 2.12 4.22 -6.02
CA ILE A 110 2.41 2.94 -5.35
C ILE A 110 1.46 1.87 -5.90
N LYS A 111 1.99 0.82 -6.52
CA LYS A 111 1.22 -0.34 -6.98
C LYS A 111 1.55 -1.54 -6.11
N VAL A 112 0.54 -2.11 -5.47
CA VAL A 112 0.67 -3.34 -4.68
C VAL A 112 -0.08 -4.44 -5.40
N LYS A 113 0.61 -5.52 -5.77
CA LYS A 113 0.00 -6.73 -6.32
C LYS A 113 -0.05 -7.79 -5.22
N VAL A 114 -1.25 -8.23 -4.86
CA VAL A 114 -1.47 -9.36 -3.97
C VAL A 114 -2.01 -10.52 -4.80
N THR A 115 -1.23 -11.59 -4.93
CA THR A 115 -1.63 -12.81 -5.60
C THR A 115 -2.09 -13.84 -4.56
N VAL A 116 -3.29 -14.36 -4.72
CA VAL A 116 -3.85 -15.42 -3.89
C VAL A 116 -3.89 -16.71 -4.71
N ILE A 117 -3.29 -17.79 -4.21
CA ILE A 117 -3.33 -19.14 -4.80
C ILE A 117 -3.90 -20.10 -3.76
N GLY A 118 -5.10 -20.64 -4.02
CA GLY A 118 -5.86 -21.49 -3.10
C GLY A 118 -6.16 -20.74 -1.80
N THR A 119 -5.35 -20.98 -0.76
CA THR A 119 -5.44 -20.29 0.54
C THR A 119 -4.18 -19.52 0.92
N GLN A 120 -3.19 -19.47 0.03
CA GLN A 120 -1.94 -18.76 0.26
C GLN A 120 -2.05 -17.35 -0.31
N ILE A 121 -1.61 -16.36 0.46
CA ILE A 121 -1.50 -14.97 0.03
C ILE A 121 -0.02 -14.68 -0.22
N GLN A 122 0.31 -14.18 -1.41
CA GLN A 122 1.61 -13.64 -1.75
C GLN A 122 1.44 -12.16 -2.08
N THR A 123 2.17 -11.29 -1.40
CA THR A 123 2.15 -9.85 -1.64
C THR A 123 3.46 -9.45 -2.31
N GLU A 124 3.36 -8.84 -3.48
CA GLU A 124 4.47 -8.26 -4.24
C GLU A 124 4.20 -6.76 -4.41
N ILE A 125 5.18 -5.93 -4.07
CA ILE A 125 5.05 -4.49 -4.25
C ILE A 125 5.73 -4.12 -5.56
N LEU A 126 4.94 -3.63 -6.50
CA LEU A 126 5.39 -3.20 -7.82
C LEU A 126 5.82 -1.74 -7.70
N ASN A 127 7.13 -1.51 -7.68
CA ASN A 127 7.72 -0.17 -7.79
C ASN A 127 7.57 0.38 -9.20
#